data_AF-A0A9E1X4V2-F1
#
_entry.id   AF-A0A9E1X4V2-F1
#
_cell.length_a   1.000
_cell.length_b   1.000
_cell.length_c   1.000
_cell.angle_alpha   90.00
_cell.angle_beta   90.00
_cell.angle_gamma   90.00
#
_symmetry.space_group_name_H-M   'P 1'
#
loop_
_entity.id
_entity.type
_entity.pdbx_description
1 polymer ?
#
loop_
_entity_poly.entity_id
_entity_poly.type
_entity_poly.pdbx_seq_one_letter_code
_entity_poly.pdbx_strand_id
1 'polypeptide(L)'
;MSHSTPILDVDLVAFENGDEATRRAVVDGTMRSLATGFVYVRHDLSENLLDEAYGRLADFFALPRDRKDRYTVPGANGQTGYTGLLVETAAISDVPDWKEMLNWSAPVPEGHPLRKRFPHRYGEQVLPDEDLPGTTELLMAFHEATLGLQ
;
A
#
# COMPACT_ATOMS: atom_id res chain seq x y z
N MET A 1 -34.78 -12.67 9.97
CA MET A 1 -33.37 -12.89 10.36
C MET A 1 -32.52 -12.25 9.28
N SER A 2 -31.65 -11.30 9.64
CA SER A 2 -30.72 -10.71 8.66
C SER A 2 -29.63 -11.74 8.39
N HIS A 3 -29.63 -12.34 7.20
CA HIS A 3 -28.52 -13.19 6.77
C HIS A 3 -27.36 -12.25 6.39
N SER A 4 -26.33 -12.20 7.23
CA SER A 4 -25.07 -11.55 6.84
C SER A 4 -24.46 -12.35 5.69
N THR A 5 -24.33 -11.72 4.53
CA THR A 5 -23.59 -12.30 3.40
C THR A 5 -22.13 -12.47 3.83
N PRO A 6 -21.55 -13.68 3.74
CA PRO A 6 -20.14 -13.88 4.10
C PRO A 6 -19.22 -13.20 3.10
N ILE A 7 -18.07 -12.69 3.58
CA ILE A 7 -16.95 -12.31 2.72
C ILE A 7 -16.34 -13.62 2.17
N LEU A 8 -16.16 -13.69 0.87
CA LEU A 8 -15.64 -14.88 0.19
C LEU A 8 -14.14 -14.75 -0.08
N ASP A 9 -13.49 -15.91 -0.11
CA ASP A 9 -12.13 -16.10 -0.63
C ASP A 9 -12.23 -16.53 -2.10
N VAL A 10 -11.49 -15.84 -2.96
CA VAL A 10 -11.37 -16.15 -4.39
C VAL A 10 -9.92 -16.34 -4.79
N ASP A 11 -9.68 -17.22 -5.76
CA ASP A 11 -8.33 -17.56 -6.21
C ASP A 11 -7.98 -16.83 -7.51
N LEU A 12 -7.08 -15.84 -7.42
CA LEU A 12 -6.58 -15.09 -8.58
C LEU A 12 -5.79 -15.99 -9.53
N VAL A 13 -5.00 -16.93 -8.99
CA VAL A 13 -4.18 -17.85 -9.80
C VAL A 13 -5.06 -18.78 -10.62
N ALA A 14 -6.19 -19.25 -10.05
CA ALA A 14 -7.18 -20.03 -10.79
C ALA A 14 -7.93 -19.19 -11.83
N PHE A 15 -8.13 -17.90 -11.60
CA PHE A 15 -8.67 -17.01 -12.62
C PHE A 15 -7.70 -16.84 -13.80
N GLU A 16 -6.42 -16.59 -13.54
CA GLU A 16 -5.42 -16.38 -14.59
C GLU A 16 -5.17 -17.64 -15.42
N ASN A 17 -5.06 -18.80 -14.75
CA ASN A 17 -4.62 -20.04 -15.39
C ASN A 17 -5.74 -21.05 -15.67
N GLY A 18 -6.94 -20.82 -15.15
CA GLY A 18 -8.06 -21.73 -15.26
C GLY A 18 -8.78 -21.69 -16.60
N ASP A 19 -9.64 -22.69 -16.82
CA ASP A 19 -10.56 -22.74 -17.94
C ASP A 19 -11.71 -21.72 -17.80
N GLU A 20 -12.58 -21.65 -18.81
CA GLU A 20 -13.71 -20.71 -18.83
C GLU A 20 -14.65 -20.90 -17.62
N ALA A 21 -14.89 -22.14 -17.21
CA ALA A 21 -15.76 -22.45 -16.08
C ALA A 21 -15.14 -21.98 -14.76
N THR A 22 -13.85 -22.21 -14.57
CA THR A 22 -13.07 -21.78 -13.40
C THR A 22 -13.05 -20.26 -13.29
N ARG A 23 -12.74 -19.57 -14.40
CA ARG A 23 -12.76 -18.11 -14.47
C ARG A 23 -14.12 -17.53 -14.11
N ARG A 24 -15.20 -18.10 -14.66
CA ARG A 24 -16.57 -17.67 -14.36
C ARG A 24 -16.92 -17.88 -12.89
N ALA A 25 -16.48 -18.99 -12.28
CA ALA A 25 -16.71 -19.25 -10.86
C ALA A 25 -15.99 -18.25 -9.96
N VAL A 26 -14.75 -17.87 -10.30
CA VAL A 26 -14.01 -16.83 -9.57
C VAL A 26 -14.71 -15.48 -9.69
N VAL A 27 -15.12 -15.06 -10.89
CA VAL A 27 -15.86 -13.81 -11.11
C VAL A 27 -17.18 -13.78 -10.33
N ASP A 28 -17.96 -14.87 -10.34
CA ASP A 28 -19.20 -14.96 -9.55
C ASP A 28 -18.92 -14.84 -8.04
N GLY A 29 -17.89 -15.54 -7.56
CA GLY A 29 -17.41 -15.41 -6.18
C GLY A 29 -17.07 -13.97 -5.81
N THR A 30 -16.29 -13.29 -6.64
CA THR A 30 -15.89 -11.89 -6.43
C THR A 30 -17.12 -10.98 -6.38
N MET A 31 -18.03 -11.08 -7.36
CA MET A 31 -19.22 -10.23 -7.42
C MET A 31 -20.16 -10.43 -6.22
N ARG A 32 -20.35 -11.67 -5.77
CA ARG A 32 -21.13 -11.96 -4.56
C ARG A 32 -20.45 -11.42 -3.31
N SER A 33 -19.13 -11.55 -3.19
CA SER A 33 -18.39 -11.03 -2.05
C SER A 33 -18.43 -9.50 -2.00
N LEU A 34 -18.29 -8.83 -3.15
CA LEU A 34 -18.34 -7.36 -3.25
C LEU A 34 -19.69 -6.77 -2.83
N ALA A 35 -20.77 -7.55 -2.75
CA ALA A 35 -22.01 -7.11 -2.10
C ALA A 35 -21.83 -6.78 -0.60
N THR A 36 -20.76 -7.28 0.03
CA THR A 36 -20.33 -6.90 1.39
C THR A 36 -19.40 -5.70 1.42
N GLY A 37 -18.87 -5.27 0.27
CA GLY A 37 -17.81 -4.28 0.13
C GLY A 37 -16.38 -4.85 0.21
N PHE A 38 -16.22 -6.15 0.49
CA PHE A 38 -14.92 -6.79 0.68
C PHE A 38 -14.82 -8.14 -0.05
N VAL A 39 -13.59 -8.56 -0.36
CA VAL A 39 -13.24 -9.89 -0.90
C VAL A 39 -11.85 -10.27 -0.39
N TYR A 40 -11.65 -11.52 0.00
CA TYR A 40 -10.31 -12.06 0.22
C TYR A 40 -9.79 -12.66 -1.09
N VAL A 41 -8.55 -12.35 -1.44
CA VAL A 41 -7.94 -12.82 -2.69
C VAL A 41 -6.72 -13.66 -2.34
N ARG A 42 -6.76 -14.94 -2.73
CA ARG A 42 -5.55 -15.76 -2.78
C ARG A 42 -4.76 -15.41 -4.03
N HIS A 43 -3.48 -15.11 -3.84
CA HIS A 43 -2.53 -14.66 -4.86
C HIS A 43 -1.21 -15.42 -4.75
N ASP A 44 -0.30 -15.20 -5.69
CA ASP A 44 1.03 -15.81 -5.78
C ASP A 44 2.18 -14.85 -5.42
N LEU A 45 1.88 -13.68 -4.84
CA LEU A 45 2.89 -12.79 -4.27
C LEU A 45 3.83 -13.56 -3.34
N SER A 46 5.13 -13.38 -3.55
CA SER A 46 6.17 -14.08 -2.79
C SER A 46 6.05 -13.80 -1.29
N GLU A 47 5.91 -14.86 -0.49
CA GLU A 47 5.94 -14.79 0.98
C GLU A 47 7.26 -14.17 1.47
N ASN A 48 8.39 -14.48 0.83
CA ASN A 48 9.68 -13.87 1.17
C ASN A 48 9.69 -12.36 0.93
N LEU A 49 9.14 -11.89 -0.20
CA LEU A 49 9.07 -10.45 -0.49
C LEU A 49 8.17 -9.72 0.51
N LEU A 50 7.06 -10.36 0.91
CA LEU A 50 6.18 -9.85 1.97
C LEU A 50 6.95 -9.75 3.30
N ASP A 51 7.60 -10.82 3.73
CA ASP A 51 8.35 -10.86 4.98
C ASP A 51 9.48 -9.83 5.00
N GLU A 52 10.22 -9.68 3.89
CA GLU A 52 11.27 -8.66 3.77
C GLU A 52 10.70 -7.24 3.83
N ALA A 53 9.64 -6.94 3.08
CA ALA A 53 9.03 -5.60 3.06
C ALA A 53 8.43 -5.23 4.43
N TYR A 54 7.67 -6.13 5.06
CA TYR A 54 7.10 -5.90 6.38
C TYR A 54 8.16 -5.86 7.48
N GLY A 55 9.20 -6.70 7.39
CA GLY A 55 10.36 -6.65 8.28
C GLY A 55 11.08 -5.31 8.17
N ARG A 56 11.29 -4.80 6.95
CA ARG A 56 11.91 -3.49 6.73
C ARG A 56 11.08 -2.34 7.29
N LEU A 57 9.76 -2.39 7.13
CA LEU A 57 8.85 -1.40 7.71
C LEU A 57 8.88 -1.47 9.24
N ALA A 58 8.92 -2.67 9.82
CA ALA A 58 9.05 -2.85 11.27
C ALA A 58 10.36 -2.25 11.79
N ASP A 59 11.48 -2.50 11.11
CA ASP A 59 12.78 -1.90 11.44
C ASP A 59 12.74 -0.37 11.38
N PHE A 60 12.08 0.19 10.36
CA PHE A 60 11.91 1.64 10.22
C PHE A 60 11.11 2.22 11.39
N PHE A 61 9.94 1.64 11.71
CA PHE A 61 9.10 2.17 12.78
C PHE A 61 9.69 1.97 14.18
N ALA A 62 10.62 1.01 14.34
CA ALA A 62 11.41 0.82 15.56
C ALA A 62 12.52 1.87 15.76
N LEU A 63 12.84 2.69 14.74
CA LEU A 63 13.83 3.76 14.88
C LEU A 63 13.37 4.82 15.90
N PRO A 64 14.33 5.48 16.59
CA PRO A 64 14.06 6.68 17.37
C PRO A 64 13.29 7.75 16.57
N ARG A 65 12.39 8.47 17.25
CA ARG A 65 11.51 9.48 16.64
C ARG A 65 12.30 10.52 15.84
N ASP A 66 13.41 11.01 16.38
CA ASP A 66 14.29 11.99 15.75
C ASP A 66 14.91 11.49 14.44
N ARG A 67 15.20 10.18 14.33
CA ARG A 67 15.65 9.57 13.07
C ARG A 67 14.51 9.48 12.06
N LYS A 68 13.31 9.06 12.49
CA LYS A 68 12.11 8.99 11.62
C LYS A 68 11.70 10.37 11.08
N ASP A 69 11.74 11.40 11.93
CA ASP A 69 11.37 12.78 11.58
C ASP A 69 12.25 13.36 10.44
N ARG A 70 13.45 12.82 10.20
CA ARG A 70 14.30 13.22 9.04
C ARG A 70 13.69 12.85 7.69
N TYR A 71 12.76 11.90 7.66
CA TYR A 71 12.07 11.46 6.45
C TYR A 71 10.73 12.17 6.23
N THR A 72 10.38 13.15 7.06
CA THR A 72 9.22 14.01 6.82
C THR A 72 9.50 14.99 5.70
N VAL A 73 8.59 15.10 4.73
CA VAL A 73 8.72 16.01 3.59
C VAL A 73 7.79 17.21 3.76
N PRO A 74 8.32 18.43 4.02
CA PRO A 74 7.51 19.63 4.16
C PRO A 74 6.66 19.90 2.91
N GLY A 75 5.37 20.16 3.11
CA GLY A 75 4.43 20.47 2.02
C GLY A 75 3.98 19.26 1.19
N ALA A 76 4.45 18.04 1.49
CA ALA A 76 3.98 16.82 0.83
C ALA A 76 2.59 16.38 1.32
N ASN A 77 2.11 16.86 2.47
CA ASN A 77 0.82 16.48 3.05
C ASN A 77 0.63 14.95 3.11
N GLY A 78 1.68 14.25 3.57
CA GLY A 78 1.67 12.79 3.69
C GLY A 78 1.70 12.02 2.38
N GLN A 79 1.86 12.66 1.21
CA GLN A 79 1.92 11.93 -0.07
C GLN A 79 3.24 11.17 -0.28
N THR A 80 4.29 11.55 0.44
CA THR A 80 5.56 10.83 0.45
C THR A 80 6.27 11.06 1.78
N GLY A 81 7.12 10.11 2.16
CA GLY A 81 7.92 10.18 3.37
C GLY A 81 7.12 9.85 4.62
N TYR A 82 7.68 10.23 5.76
CA TYR A 82 7.18 9.88 7.08
C TYR A 82 6.20 10.93 7.63
N THR A 83 5.06 10.44 8.09
CA THR A 83 4.06 11.18 8.88
C THR A 83 4.02 10.60 10.29
N GLY A 84 4.41 11.37 11.28
CA GLY A 84 4.44 10.90 12.66
C GLY A 84 3.08 10.84 13.35
N LEU A 85 3.08 10.23 14.55
CA LEU A 85 1.89 10.13 15.41
C LEU A 85 1.21 11.48 15.63
N LEU A 86 -0.13 11.47 15.66
CA LEU A 86 -0.99 12.61 15.95
C LEU A 86 -0.89 13.77 14.94
N VAL A 87 -0.30 13.54 13.76
CA VAL A 87 -0.19 14.56 12.71
C VAL A 87 -1.39 14.54 11.76
N GLU A 88 -1.97 13.37 11.47
CA GLU A 88 -3.17 13.25 10.65
C GLU A 88 -4.46 13.23 11.49
N THR A 89 -5.31 14.23 11.24
CA THR A 89 -6.68 14.29 11.75
C THR A 89 -7.61 13.72 10.67
N ALA A 90 -8.27 12.60 10.95
CA ALA A 90 -9.30 12.08 10.04
C ALA A 90 -10.41 13.13 9.89
N ALA A 91 -10.97 13.32 8.69
CA ALA A 91 -11.92 14.40 8.36
C ALA A 91 -13.22 14.42 9.21
N ILE A 92 -13.43 13.41 10.06
CA ILE A 92 -14.61 13.20 10.91
C ILE A 92 -14.26 12.98 12.40
N SER A 93 -13.01 13.19 12.83
CA SER A 93 -12.57 12.95 14.20
C SER A 93 -11.74 14.09 14.76
N ASP A 94 -12.11 14.63 15.92
CA ASP A 94 -11.31 15.58 16.69
C ASP A 94 -10.15 14.91 17.46
N VAL A 95 -10.09 13.58 17.45
CA VAL A 95 -8.99 12.79 18.02
C VAL A 95 -8.01 12.41 16.90
N PRO A 96 -6.76 12.87 16.95
CA PRO A 96 -5.74 12.49 15.97
C PRO A 96 -5.48 10.99 16.01
N ASP A 97 -5.29 10.39 14.85
CA ASP A 97 -5.09 8.95 14.74
C ASP A 97 -3.78 8.53 15.45
N TRP A 98 -3.83 7.48 16.26
CA TRP A 98 -2.66 6.91 16.95
C TRP A 98 -1.87 6.01 15.98
N LYS A 99 -1.54 6.56 14.81
CA LYS A 99 -0.74 5.91 13.78
C LYS A 99 0.37 6.81 13.30
N GLU A 100 1.45 6.18 12.91
CA GLU A 100 2.50 6.76 12.10
C GLU A 100 2.51 6.07 10.74
N MET A 101 2.98 6.76 9.70
CA MET A 101 2.90 6.31 8.32
C MET A 101 4.20 6.60 7.60
N LEU A 102 4.58 5.70 6.69
CA LEU A 102 5.59 5.92 5.67
C LEU A 102 4.88 5.73 4.34
N ASN A 103 4.76 6.80 3.55
CA ASN A 103 4.04 6.78 2.29
C ASN A 103 5.00 6.85 1.11
N TRP A 104 4.73 6.07 0.07
CA TRP A 104 5.46 6.11 -1.18
C TRP A 104 4.55 5.80 -2.37
N SER A 105 5.03 6.13 -3.57
CA SER A 105 4.35 5.83 -4.84
C SER A 105 5.36 5.69 -5.97
N ALA A 106 4.94 5.05 -7.07
CA ALA A 106 5.76 4.97 -8.26
C ALA A 106 6.11 6.37 -8.81
N PRO A 107 7.38 6.62 -9.16
CA PRO A 107 7.78 7.90 -9.73
C PRO A 107 7.11 8.11 -11.09
N VAL A 108 6.71 9.36 -11.36
CA VAL A 108 6.30 9.75 -12.72
C VAL A 108 7.54 10.03 -13.58
N PRO A 109 7.48 9.79 -14.92
CA PRO A 109 8.59 10.12 -15.81
C PRO A 109 9.03 11.58 -15.70
N GLU A 110 10.30 11.85 -16.00
CA GLU A 110 10.81 13.21 -16.05
C GLU A 110 10.00 14.06 -17.04
N GLY A 111 9.67 15.29 -16.64
CA GLY A 111 8.86 16.21 -17.44
C GLY A 111 7.35 15.90 -17.47
N HIS A 112 6.87 14.88 -16.74
CA HIS A 112 5.44 14.53 -16.74
C HIS A 112 4.56 15.72 -16.27
N PRO A 113 3.48 16.08 -17.00
CA PRO A 113 2.65 17.25 -16.67
C PRO A 113 2.06 17.25 -15.27
N LEU A 114 1.81 16.06 -14.70
CA LEU A 114 1.29 15.93 -13.33
C LEU A 114 2.28 16.41 -12.26
N ARG A 115 3.59 16.30 -12.47
CA ARG A 115 4.60 16.82 -11.53
C ARG A 115 4.54 18.34 -11.46
N LYS A 116 4.30 19.01 -12.60
CA LYS A 116 4.09 20.47 -12.64
C LYS A 116 2.74 20.88 -12.05
N ARG A 117 1.67 20.13 -12.34
CA ARG A 117 0.30 20.48 -11.92
C ARG A 117 0.04 20.17 -10.44
N PHE A 118 0.64 19.10 -9.90
CA PHE A 118 0.44 18.63 -8.53
C PHE A 118 1.79 18.23 -7.90
N PRO A 119 2.70 19.20 -7.66
CA PRO A 119 4.06 18.93 -7.19
C PRO A 119 4.11 18.24 -5.82
N HIS A 120 3.09 18.44 -4.98
CA HIS A 120 2.98 17.79 -3.67
C HIS A 120 2.55 16.31 -3.75
N ARG A 121 2.00 15.84 -4.89
CA ARG A 121 1.57 14.44 -5.08
C ARG A 121 2.55 13.60 -5.88
N TYR A 122 3.24 14.23 -6.84
CA TYR A 122 4.16 13.57 -7.76
C TYR A 122 5.59 14.09 -7.61
N GLY A 123 5.97 14.35 -6.36
CA GLY A 123 7.32 14.74 -5.97
C GLY A 123 8.29 13.56 -5.96
N GLU A 124 9.54 13.83 -5.56
CA GLU A 124 10.52 12.77 -5.32
C GLU A 124 10.14 11.99 -4.07
N GLN A 125 10.33 10.68 -4.12
CA GLN A 125 10.03 9.82 -2.99
C GLN A 125 11.14 9.93 -1.94
N VAL A 126 10.75 10.02 -0.67
CA VAL A 126 11.68 10.04 0.46
C VAL A 126 11.47 8.79 1.29
N LEU A 127 12.46 7.91 1.28
CA LEU A 127 12.46 6.61 1.96
C LEU A 127 13.74 6.44 2.78
N PRO A 128 13.75 5.55 3.80
CA PRO A 128 14.78 5.55 4.83
C PRO A 128 16.10 4.88 4.44
N ASP A 129 16.65 5.14 3.26
CA ASP A 129 17.90 4.51 2.81
C ASP A 129 19.14 4.93 3.61
N GLU A 130 19.16 6.13 4.20
CA GLU A 130 20.27 6.55 5.05
C GLU A 130 20.37 5.70 6.32
N ASP A 131 19.23 5.35 6.92
CA ASP A 131 19.17 4.55 8.16
C ASP A 131 19.10 3.04 7.89
N LEU A 132 18.45 2.67 6.79
CA LEU A 132 18.16 1.32 6.36
C LEU A 132 18.45 1.22 4.84
N PRO A 133 19.70 1.01 4.42
CA PRO A 133 20.07 0.94 3.01
C PRO A 133 19.29 -0.12 2.23
N GLY A 134 18.87 0.21 1.00
CA GLY A 134 18.10 -0.67 0.11
C GLY A 134 16.59 -0.69 0.39
N THR A 135 16.10 0.22 1.24
CA THR A 135 14.66 0.31 1.52
C THR A 135 13.89 0.75 0.28
N THR A 136 14.41 1.72 -0.48
CA THR A 136 13.74 2.17 -1.69
C THR A 136 13.57 1.04 -2.69
N GLU A 137 14.64 0.29 -2.97
CA GLU A 137 14.61 -0.84 -3.90
C GLU A 137 13.59 -1.90 -3.47
N LEU A 138 13.64 -2.31 -2.19
CA LEU A 138 12.73 -3.31 -1.64
C LEU A 138 11.26 -2.88 -1.69
N LEU A 139 10.95 -1.66 -1.22
CA LEU A 139 9.56 -1.19 -1.18
C LEU A 139 8.99 -0.87 -2.57
N MET A 140 9.86 -0.50 -3.53
CA MET A 140 9.45 -0.35 -4.92
C MET A 140 9.21 -1.70 -5.59
N ALA A 141 10.05 -2.71 -5.33
CA ALA A 141 9.80 -4.08 -5.80
C ALA A 141 8.48 -4.64 -5.23
N PHE A 142 8.22 -4.39 -3.93
CA PHE A 142 6.95 -4.76 -3.30
C PHE A 142 5.74 -4.02 -3.92
N HIS A 143 5.88 -2.73 -4.21
CA HIS A 143 4.84 -1.92 -4.86
C HIS A 143 4.53 -2.45 -6.27
N GLU A 144 5.54 -2.70 -7.09
CA GLU A 144 5.38 -3.22 -8.45
C GLU A 144 4.76 -4.62 -8.45
N ALA A 145 5.20 -5.51 -7.56
CA ALA A 145 4.65 -6.85 -7.42
C ALA A 145 3.17 -6.81 -6.99
N THR A 146 2.81 -5.91 -6.06
CA THR A 146 1.41 -5.74 -5.62
C THR A 146 0.54 -5.15 -6.73
N LEU A 147 1.07 -4.17 -7.50
CA LEU A 147 0.38 -3.59 -8.65
C LEU A 147 0.10 -4.64 -9.74
N GLY A 148 0.99 -5.62 -9.91
CA GLY A 148 0.81 -6.73 -10.84
C GLY A 148 -0.36 -7.66 -10.52
N LEU A 149 -0.92 -7.60 -9.30
CA LEU A 149 -2.08 -8.38 -8.88
C LEU A 149 -3.44 -7.71 -9.19
N GLN A 150 -3.44 -6.48 -9.72
CA GLN A 150 -4.64 -5.66 -9.95
C GLN A 150 -5.28 -5.85 -11.33
#